data_AF-A0A258QWE9-F1
#
_entry.id   AF-A0A258QWE9-F1
#
_cell.length_a   1.000
_cell.length_b   1.000
_cell.length_c   1.000
_cell.angle_alpha   90.00
_cell.angle_beta   90.00
_cell.angle_gamma   90.00
#
_symmetry.space_group_name_H-M   'P 1'
#
loop_
_entity.id
_entity.type
_entity.pdbx_description
1 polymer ?
#
loop_
_entity_poly.entity_id
_entity_poly.type
_entity_poly.pdbx_seq_one_letter_code
_entity_poly.pdbx_strand_id
1 'polypeptide(L)'
;MSDHIPDTPNTPTDASSPETVDQSRRKLAGGAIGATAILTLASRPVLAGVCESPSAAFSGNMSQHGTPITCSGLSPGYWKEKPNKWPVSYDPGSCSNQCNQVENWSAGTLFHPLFSGDNFIAYVDGGRMAVLTSLSMMQVMQMSNGNNPWDLSDPDNLGAHIVAALLNAAAGLTPVLSESDVTNMWREWESQGYFEPVAGVKWKSKEIVDYIKSTFH
;
A
#
# COMPACT_ATOMS: atom_id res chain seq x y z
N MET A 1 26.99 -56.49 -59.56
CA MET A 1 25.79 -57.07 -58.92
C MET A 1 26.29 -57.99 -57.82
N SER A 2 25.71 -57.90 -56.62
CA SER A 2 26.18 -58.58 -55.41
C SER A 2 25.46 -59.91 -55.16
N ASP A 3 26.16 -60.91 -54.62
CA ASP A 3 25.70 -62.08 -53.83
C ASP A 3 26.92 -63.02 -53.58
N HIS A 4 27.04 -63.86 -52.54
CA HIS A 4 26.30 -64.02 -51.26
C HIS A 4 27.27 -64.55 -50.16
N ILE A 5 26.75 -64.86 -48.95
CA ILE A 5 27.52 -65.31 -47.75
C ILE A 5 27.57 -66.86 -47.62
N PRO A 6 28.57 -67.43 -46.91
CA PRO A 6 28.24 -68.27 -45.73
C PRO A 6 29.18 -68.11 -44.50
N ASP A 7 28.67 -68.42 -43.30
CA ASP A 7 29.34 -68.41 -41.98
C ASP A 7 30.25 -69.66 -41.75
N THR A 8 30.84 -70.00 -40.59
CA THR A 8 30.78 -69.67 -39.13
C THR A 8 32.14 -70.11 -38.48
N PRO A 9 32.38 -70.28 -37.14
CA PRO A 9 31.89 -69.64 -35.90
C PRO A 9 33.03 -69.24 -34.90
N ASN A 10 32.69 -68.60 -33.76
CA ASN A 10 33.02 -69.07 -32.38
C ASN A 10 32.99 -67.94 -31.32
N THR A 11 32.27 -68.17 -30.22
CA THR A 11 32.23 -67.36 -28.99
C THR A 11 33.04 -68.08 -27.90
N PRO A 12 33.75 -67.37 -27.02
CA PRO A 12 33.26 -67.30 -25.63
C PRO A 12 33.36 -65.91 -24.95
N THR A 13 32.28 -65.55 -24.25
CA THR A 13 32.26 -64.87 -22.93
C THR A 13 32.61 -63.37 -22.81
N ASP A 14 31.60 -62.58 -22.39
CA ASP A 14 31.57 -61.33 -21.60
C ASP A 14 32.67 -60.23 -21.77
N ALA A 15 32.35 -58.93 -21.83
CA ALA A 15 31.08 -58.23 -21.60
C ALA A 15 31.00 -56.88 -22.36
N SER A 16 29.82 -56.28 -22.32
CA SER A 16 29.40 -55.06 -23.04
C SER A 16 30.32 -53.84 -22.94
N SER A 17 30.55 -53.17 -24.08
CA SER A 17 30.72 -51.70 -24.15
C SER A 17 29.35 -51.00 -23.91
N PRO A 18 29.23 -49.70 -23.56
CA PRO A 18 30.03 -48.60 -24.09
C PRO A 18 30.52 -47.57 -23.06
N GLU A 19 31.11 -46.52 -23.62
CA GLU A 19 31.78 -45.37 -23.03
C GLU A 19 31.08 -44.68 -21.84
N THR A 20 31.93 -44.05 -21.03
CA THR A 20 31.58 -43.29 -19.84
C THR A 20 30.62 -42.14 -20.13
N VAL A 21 29.43 -42.18 -19.52
CA VAL A 21 28.56 -41.01 -19.36
C VAL A 21 29.34 -39.92 -18.64
N ASP A 22 29.50 -38.75 -19.27
CA ASP A 22 30.03 -37.55 -18.62
C ASP A 22 29.06 -37.11 -17.51
N GLN A 23 29.40 -37.47 -16.27
CA GLN A 23 28.68 -37.10 -15.06
C GLN A 23 29.14 -35.76 -14.47
N SER A 24 29.55 -34.79 -15.30
CA SER A 24 29.68 -33.37 -14.90
C SER A 24 28.32 -32.67 -14.64
N ARG A 25 27.29 -33.43 -14.23
CA ARG A 25 26.02 -32.93 -13.69
C ARG A 25 26.03 -33.03 -12.17
N ARG A 26 26.54 -31.97 -11.53
CA ARG A 26 26.42 -31.60 -10.10
C ARG A 26 26.04 -32.74 -9.14
N LYS A 27 27.03 -33.52 -8.67
CA LYS A 27 26.88 -34.35 -7.48
C LYS A 27 26.92 -33.48 -6.21
N LEU A 28 25.77 -32.95 -5.83
CA LEU A 28 25.57 -32.29 -4.52
C LEU A 28 25.06 -33.34 -3.51
N ALA A 29 25.87 -34.40 -3.31
CA ALA A 29 25.57 -35.49 -2.39
C ALA A 29 26.86 -36.15 -1.89
N GLY A 30 27.10 -36.07 -0.58
CA GLY A 30 28.12 -36.83 0.13
C GLY A 30 29.24 -35.99 0.76
N GLY A 31 29.24 -35.89 2.09
CA GLY A 31 30.47 -35.62 2.85
C GLY A 31 30.45 -34.45 3.84
N ALA A 32 30.00 -34.74 5.06
CA ALA A 32 30.55 -34.25 6.34
C ALA A 32 30.48 -32.75 6.74
N ILE A 33 30.18 -32.58 8.04
CA ILE A 33 30.28 -31.36 8.87
C ILE A 33 29.30 -30.24 8.51
N GLY A 34 28.31 -30.04 9.39
CA GLY A 34 27.24 -29.06 9.21
C GLY A 34 27.73 -27.61 9.33
N ALA A 35 27.96 -26.98 8.19
CA ALA A 35 27.78 -25.53 8.07
C ALA A 35 26.29 -25.26 7.88
N THR A 36 25.59 -24.82 8.93
CA THR A 36 24.34 -24.10 8.76
C THR A 36 24.63 -22.82 7.99
N ALA A 37 24.36 -22.84 6.68
CA ALA A 37 24.24 -21.62 5.91
C ALA A 37 23.03 -20.85 6.45
N ILE A 38 23.23 -20.05 7.50
CA ILE A 38 22.26 -19.08 7.94
C ILE A 38 22.18 -18.05 6.82
N LEU A 39 21.23 -18.27 5.92
CA LEU A 39 20.83 -17.31 4.90
C LEU A 39 20.15 -16.15 5.64
N THR A 40 20.98 -15.23 6.15
CA THR A 40 20.55 -13.94 6.68
C THR A 40 20.07 -13.08 5.52
N LEU A 41 18.88 -13.40 4.99
CA LEU A 41 18.14 -12.51 4.10
C LEU A 41 17.62 -11.34 4.94
N ALA A 42 18.53 -10.45 5.32
CA ALA A 42 18.23 -9.14 5.90
C ALA A 42 17.70 -8.23 4.79
N SER A 43 16.54 -8.60 4.23
CA SER A 43 15.81 -7.84 3.22
C SER A 43 15.13 -6.63 3.86
N ARG A 44 15.96 -5.65 4.22
CA ARG A 44 15.56 -4.24 4.32
C ARG A 44 16.33 -3.46 3.26
N PRO A 45 15.95 -3.56 1.98
CA PRO A 45 16.37 -2.55 1.02
C PRO A 45 15.87 -1.21 1.54
N VAL A 46 16.79 -0.27 1.76
CA VAL A 46 16.44 1.12 2.11
C VAL A 46 15.98 1.80 0.82
N LEU A 47 14.76 1.46 0.40
CA LEU A 47 14.01 2.17 -0.63
C LEU A 47 13.48 3.49 -0.04
N ALA A 48 14.41 4.36 0.38
CA ALA A 48 14.08 5.71 0.80
C ALA A 48 13.58 6.48 -0.43
N GLY A 49 12.32 6.88 -0.41
CA GLY A 49 11.67 7.63 -1.49
C GLY A 49 10.84 6.81 -2.47
N VAL A 50 11.03 5.48 -2.56
CA VAL A 50 10.37 4.69 -3.63
C VAL A 50 8.97 4.27 -3.22
N CYS A 51 8.03 4.60 -4.10
CA CYS A 51 6.61 4.47 -3.92
C CYS A 51 6.05 3.38 -4.82
N GLU A 52 5.13 2.57 -4.28
CA GLU A 52 4.51 1.47 -5.00
C GLU A 52 2.99 1.63 -4.98
N SER A 53 2.30 1.14 -6.02
CA SER A 53 0.84 1.02 -6.01
C SER A 53 0.38 0.05 -4.91
N PRO A 54 -0.90 0.07 -4.49
CA PRO A 54 -1.35 -0.81 -3.40
C PRO A 54 -1.11 -2.31 -3.72
N SER A 55 -1.29 -2.71 -4.98
CA SER A 55 -1.02 -4.06 -5.45
C SER A 55 0.47 -4.43 -5.47
N ALA A 56 1.33 -3.49 -5.86
CA ALA A 56 2.79 -3.69 -5.86
C ALA A 56 3.36 -3.73 -4.42
N ALA A 57 2.83 -2.91 -3.51
CA ALA A 57 3.18 -2.92 -2.09
C ALA A 57 2.87 -4.26 -1.40
N PHE A 58 1.78 -4.96 -1.80
CA PHE A 58 1.56 -6.34 -1.39
C PHE A 58 2.50 -7.34 -2.10
N SER A 59 2.72 -7.18 -3.41
CA SER A 59 3.54 -8.11 -4.19
C SER A 59 5.01 -8.17 -3.75
N GLY A 60 5.52 -7.12 -3.09
CA GLY A 60 6.76 -7.11 -2.30
C GLY A 60 8.09 -7.23 -3.06
N ASN A 61 8.09 -7.77 -4.29
CA ASN A 61 9.25 -7.92 -5.15
C ASN A 61 8.84 -8.37 -6.57
N MET A 62 8.98 -7.50 -7.59
CA MET A 62 9.06 -7.98 -8.98
C MET A 62 9.84 -7.02 -9.90
N SER A 63 11.17 -7.05 -9.76
CA SER A 63 12.13 -6.60 -10.80
C SER A 63 11.84 -5.26 -11.48
N GLN A 64 11.98 -4.12 -10.79
CA GLN A 64 12.02 -2.80 -11.46
C GLN A 64 13.22 -2.71 -12.43
N HIS A 65 12.97 -3.01 -13.70
CA HIS A 65 13.81 -2.57 -14.82
C HIS A 65 13.33 -1.18 -15.27
N GLY A 66 13.62 -0.15 -14.48
CA GLY A 66 13.20 1.23 -14.73
C GLY A 66 13.72 2.20 -13.69
N THR A 67 13.44 3.50 -13.89
CA THR A 67 13.68 4.53 -12.87
C THR A 67 12.73 4.31 -11.69
N PRO A 68 13.22 4.31 -10.43
CA PRO A 68 12.36 4.18 -9.26
C PRO A 68 11.34 5.32 -9.21
N ILE A 69 10.08 5.00 -8.95
CA ILE A 69 9.02 6.00 -8.80
C ILE A 69 9.18 6.64 -7.42
N THR A 70 9.55 7.92 -7.40
CA THR A 70 9.74 8.65 -6.13
C THR A 70 8.45 9.32 -5.69
N CYS A 71 8.06 9.16 -4.43
CA CYS A 71 7.01 9.98 -3.81
C CYS A 71 7.59 11.19 -3.08
N SER A 72 6.74 12.19 -2.84
CA SER A 72 7.02 13.29 -1.91
C SER A 72 5.75 13.65 -1.14
N GLY A 73 4.99 12.60 -0.76
CA GLY A 73 3.72 12.76 -0.05
C GLY A 73 3.92 13.40 1.32
N LEU A 74 2.95 14.21 1.71
CA LEU A 74 3.00 15.00 2.94
C LEU A 74 1.99 14.42 3.94
N SER A 75 2.35 14.47 5.23
CA SER A 75 1.54 13.90 6.29
C SER A 75 0.28 14.74 6.58
N PRO A 76 -0.75 14.18 7.25
CA PRO A 76 -1.90 14.95 7.71
C PRO A 76 -1.50 16.15 8.58
N GLY A 77 -0.42 16.02 9.36
CA GLY A 77 0.15 17.11 10.15
C GLY A 77 0.61 18.30 9.30
N TYR A 78 1.33 18.04 8.21
CA TYR A 78 1.76 19.09 7.29
C TYR A 78 0.57 19.86 6.71
N TRP A 79 -0.44 19.13 6.21
CA TRP A 79 -1.61 19.75 5.58
C TRP A 79 -2.44 20.58 6.57
N LYS A 80 -2.50 20.19 7.84
CA LYS A 80 -3.11 21.00 8.92
C LYS A 80 -2.35 22.30 9.19
N GLU A 81 -1.02 22.24 9.22
CA GLU A 81 -0.16 23.40 9.51
C GLU A 81 0.01 24.36 8.32
N LYS A 82 -0.27 23.90 7.10
CA LYS A 82 -0.10 24.64 5.84
C LYS A 82 -1.38 24.68 5.01
N PRO A 83 -2.50 25.24 5.52
CA PRO A 83 -3.76 25.35 4.76
C PRO A 83 -3.55 26.12 3.44
N ASN A 84 -2.69 27.13 3.43
CA ASN A 84 -2.34 27.91 2.24
C ASN A 84 -1.50 27.15 1.17
N LYS A 85 -1.22 25.86 1.38
CA LYS A 85 -0.55 24.99 0.41
C LYS A 85 -1.48 23.96 -0.23
N TRP A 86 -2.73 23.87 0.20
CA TRP A 86 -3.70 22.92 -0.36
C TRP A 86 -3.87 23.12 -1.88
N PRO A 87 -4.09 22.04 -2.64
CA PRO A 87 -4.44 22.13 -4.06
C PRO A 87 -5.69 22.99 -4.28
N VAL A 88 -5.73 23.76 -5.36
CA VAL A 88 -6.82 24.72 -5.65
C VAL A 88 -8.20 24.09 -5.83
N SER A 89 -8.28 22.77 -5.99
CA SER A 89 -9.52 21.98 -5.99
C SER A 89 -10.15 21.84 -4.60
N TYR A 90 -9.40 22.10 -3.52
CA TYR A 90 -9.80 21.84 -2.14
C TYR A 90 -9.59 23.04 -1.23
N ASP A 91 -10.65 23.43 -0.54
CA ASP A 91 -10.65 24.49 0.46
C ASP A 91 -10.37 23.89 1.85
N PRO A 92 -9.31 24.32 2.57
CA PRO A 92 -9.11 23.96 3.97
C PRO A 92 -10.17 24.55 4.91
N GLY A 93 -10.90 25.59 4.48
CA GLY A 93 -11.71 26.42 5.34
C GLY A 93 -10.87 27.31 6.25
N SER A 94 -11.50 28.00 7.18
CA SER A 94 -10.84 28.89 8.14
C SER A 94 -11.47 28.78 9.52
N CYS A 95 -10.64 28.87 10.55
CA CYS A 95 -11.05 28.94 11.95
C CYS A 95 -10.34 30.11 12.63
N SER A 96 -11.10 30.93 13.37
CA SER A 96 -10.59 32.10 14.09
C SER A 96 -10.13 31.80 15.53
N ASN A 97 -10.73 30.81 16.18
CA ASN A 97 -10.56 30.50 17.60
C ASN A 97 -11.12 29.10 17.90
N GLN A 98 -10.53 28.39 18.88
CA GLN A 98 -11.07 27.10 19.38
C GLN A 98 -11.47 26.13 18.26
N CYS A 99 -10.50 25.83 17.38
CA CYS A 99 -10.71 25.03 16.17
C CYS A 99 -11.08 23.56 16.41
N ASN A 100 -11.09 23.13 17.67
CA ASN A 100 -11.70 21.88 18.08
C ASN A 100 -13.24 21.91 17.94
N GLN A 101 -13.93 23.07 17.97
CA GLN A 101 -15.39 23.16 17.79
C GLN A 101 -15.77 23.39 16.33
N VAL A 102 -16.82 22.70 15.82
CA VAL A 102 -17.32 22.90 14.44
C VAL A 102 -17.84 24.32 14.22
N GLU A 103 -18.54 24.89 15.21
CA GLU A 103 -19.14 26.23 15.20
C GLU A 103 -18.18 27.34 14.74
N ASN A 104 -16.88 27.20 15.06
CA ASN A 104 -15.86 28.21 14.76
C ASN A 104 -15.20 28.02 13.38
N TRP A 105 -15.63 27.03 12.59
CA TRP A 105 -15.17 26.82 11.22
C TRP A 105 -16.09 27.52 10.22
N SER A 106 -15.47 28.25 9.30
CA SER A 106 -16.12 28.87 8.14
C SER A 106 -15.56 28.27 6.85
N ALA A 107 -16.46 27.91 5.93
CA ALA A 107 -16.14 27.26 4.65
C ALA A 107 -15.34 25.94 4.82
N GLY A 108 -14.58 25.55 3.80
CA GLY A 108 -13.87 24.28 3.73
C GLY A 108 -14.62 23.20 2.94
N THR A 109 -13.85 22.36 2.23
CA THR A 109 -14.40 21.22 1.50
C THR A 109 -14.87 20.15 2.49
N LEU A 110 -16.16 19.82 2.40
CA LEU A 110 -16.81 18.76 3.17
C LEU A 110 -16.25 17.37 2.77
N PHE A 111 -16.13 16.47 3.75
CA PHE A 111 -15.66 15.10 3.54
C PHE A 111 -16.61 14.33 2.61
N HIS A 112 -17.92 14.41 2.86
CA HIS A 112 -18.96 14.10 1.88
C HIS A 112 -19.16 15.34 1.01
N PRO A 113 -19.16 15.26 -0.33
CA PRO A 113 -19.59 14.10 -1.13
C PRO A 113 -18.46 13.25 -1.71
N LEU A 114 -17.19 13.55 -1.44
CA LEU A 114 -16.04 12.87 -2.06
C LEU A 114 -15.85 11.46 -1.52
N PHE A 115 -16.12 11.31 -0.22
CA PHE A 115 -16.06 10.06 0.51
C PHE A 115 -17.49 9.64 0.92
N SER A 116 -17.82 8.37 0.73
CA SER A 116 -19.15 7.80 1.01
C SER A 116 -19.29 7.31 2.45
N GLY A 117 -20.53 7.07 2.87
CA GLY A 117 -20.89 6.53 4.18
C GLY A 117 -21.45 7.60 5.12
N ASP A 118 -21.52 7.26 6.41
CA ASP A 118 -22.00 8.15 7.48
C ASP A 118 -20.87 8.55 8.48
N ASN A 119 -19.63 8.09 8.24
CA ASN A 119 -18.47 8.43 9.05
C ASN A 119 -18.15 9.94 8.97
N PHE A 120 -17.83 10.58 10.10
CA PHE A 120 -17.58 12.04 10.14
C PHE A 120 -18.79 12.92 9.83
N ILE A 121 -20.00 12.44 10.10
CA ILE A 121 -21.19 13.26 10.29
C ILE A 121 -21.31 13.63 11.79
N ALA A 122 -21.49 14.91 12.10
CA ALA A 122 -21.52 15.44 13.45
C ALA A 122 -22.58 16.53 13.65
N TYR A 123 -22.96 16.77 14.92
CA TYR A 123 -23.81 17.90 15.32
C TYR A 123 -23.02 19.21 15.28
N VAL A 124 -23.54 20.24 14.61
CA VAL A 124 -22.82 21.52 14.40
C VAL A 124 -22.35 22.16 15.71
N ASP A 125 -23.20 22.14 16.73
CA ASP A 125 -23.02 22.86 18.00
C ASP A 125 -22.60 21.94 19.16
N GLY A 126 -22.18 20.70 18.89
CA GLY A 126 -21.91 19.65 19.90
C GLY A 126 -23.14 19.19 20.72
N GLY A 127 -24.26 19.90 20.63
CA GLY A 127 -25.52 19.60 21.30
C GLY A 127 -26.39 18.61 20.52
N ARG A 128 -27.03 17.68 21.23
CA ARG A 128 -27.89 16.59 20.69
C ARG A 128 -29.24 17.06 20.08
N MET A 129 -29.34 18.33 19.70
CA MET A 129 -30.52 18.96 19.08
C MET A 129 -30.13 19.81 17.84
N ALA A 130 -28.85 19.88 17.49
CA ALA A 130 -28.38 20.61 16.31
C ALA A 130 -28.65 19.84 15.01
N VAL A 131 -28.40 20.47 13.87
CA VAL A 131 -28.42 19.79 12.57
C VAL A 131 -27.21 18.85 12.46
N LEU A 132 -27.39 17.67 11.86
CA LEU A 132 -26.28 16.80 11.47
C LEU A 132 -25.66 17.32 10.17
N THR A 133 -24.34 17.53 10.17
CA THR A 133 -23.56 17.97 9.01
C THR A 133 -22.35 17.08 8.80
N SER A 134 -21.89 16.96 7.55
CA SER A 134 -20.54 16.46 7.28
C SER A 134 -19.52 17.39 7.93
N LEU A 135 -18.49 16.82 8.55
CA LEU A 135 -17.26 17.54 8.85
C LEU A 135 -16.52 17.90 7.55
N SER A 136 -15.69 18.94 7.60
CA SER A 136 -14.73 19.29 6.56
C SER A 136 -13.49 18.40 6.61
N MET A 137 -12.80 18.26 5.48
CA MET A 137 -11.55 17.50 5.40
C MET A 137 -10.49 17.99 6.41
N MET A 138 -10.46 19.30 6.69
CA MET A 138 -9.58 19.89 7.70
C MET A 138 -9.98 19.50 9.12
N GLN A 139 -11.28 19.48 9.43
CA GLN A 139 -11.80 19.02 10.73
C GLN A 139 -11.51 17.52 10.94
N VAL A 140 -11.69 16.68 9.93
CA VAL A 140 -11.35 15.24 9.97
C VAL A 140 -9.87 15.04 10.30
N MET A 141 -8.96 15.80 9.67
CA MET A 141 -7.53 15.76 10.04
C MET A 141 -7.25 16.28 11.45
N GLN A 142 -8.10 17.13 12.02
CA GLN A 142 -7.97 17.65 13.39
C GLN A 142 -8.47 16.71 14.49
N MET A 143 -9.27 15.69 14.15
CA MET A 143 -9.73 14.64 15.09
C MET A 143 -8.62 13.74 15.65
N SER A 144 -7.38 13.91 15.19
CA SER A 144 -6.21 13.15 15.64
C SER A 144 -6.07 13.10 17.17
N ASN A 145 -5.81 11.90 17.70
CA ASN A 145 -5.64 11.55 19.12
C ASN A 145 -6.93 11.19 19.91
N GLY A 146 -8.03 10.87 19.22
CA GLY A 146 -9.22 10.22 19.84
C GLY A 146 -10.06 11.11 20.77
N ASN A 147 -9.60 12.33 21.06
CA ASN A 147 -10.27 13.28 21.95
C ASN A 147 -10.83 14.44 21.11
N ASN A 148 -11.98 14.22 20.47
CA ASN A 148 -12.71 15.20 19.67
C ASN A 148 -14.10 15.50 20.30
N PRO A 149 -14.67 16.69 20.13
CA PRO A 149 -15.94 17.05 20.76
C PRO A 149 -17.19 16.47 20.06
N TRP A 150 -17.01 15.65 19.02
CA TRP A 150 -18.10 15.07 18.23
C TRP A 150 -18.46 13.64 18.66
N ASP A 151 -17.78 13.08 19.67
CA ASP A 151 -17.95 11.69 20.16
C ASP A 151 -17.74 10.63 19.05
N LEU A 152 -16.97 11.00 18.02
CA LEU A 152 -16.64 10.15 16.88
C LEU A 152 -15.35 9.37 17.13
N SER A 153 -15.26 8.14 16.62
CA SER A 153 -14.09 7.28 16.80
C SER A 153 -13.41 6.97 15.47
N ASP A 154 -12.15 7.37 15.33
CA ASP A 154 -11.25 6.96 14.25
C ASP A 154 -9.93 6.46 14.87
N PRO A 155 -9.87 5.20 15.36
CA PRO A 155 -8.77 4.71 16.18
C PRO A 155 -7.44 4.62 15.42
N ASP A 156 -7.48 4.36 14.11
CA ASP A 156 -6.29 4.30 13.25
C ASP A 156 -5.95 5.66 12.61
N ASN A 157 -6.81 6.67 12.78
CA ASN A 157 -6.76 7.97 12.09
C ASN A 157 -6.87 7.79 10.56
N LEU A 158 -7.67 6.84 10.09
CA LEU A 158 -7.85 6.52 8.67
C LEU A 158 -8.37 7.73 7.89
N GLY A 159 -9.36 8.45 8.41
CA GLY A 159 -9.92 9.63 7.74
C GLY A 159 -8.87 10.70 7.52
N ALA A 160 -8.02 10.96 8.52
CA ALA A 160 -6.94 11.93 8.41
C ALA A 160 -5.89 11.52 7.35
N HIS A 161 -5.54 10.24 7.27
CA HIS A 161 -4.58 9.73 6.28
C HIS A 161 -5.18 9.69 4.86
N ILE A 162 -6.46 9.35 4.71
CA ILE A 162 -7.17 9.36 3.43
C ILE A 162 -7.31 10.79 2.87
N VAL A 163 -7.62 11.78 3.71
CA VAL A 163 -7.58 13.20 3.32
C VAL A 163 -6.17 13.61 2.87
N ALA A 164 -5.13 13.25 3.63
CA ALA A 164 -3.76 13.58 3.24
C ALA A 164 -3.34 12.90 1.93
N ALA A 165 -3.75 11.66 1.69
CA ALA A 165 -3.53 10.96 0.43
C ALA A 165 -4.22 11.65 -0.75
N LEU A 166 -5.46 12.14 -0.57
CA LEU A 166 -6.18 12.91 -1.58
C LEU A 166 -5.47 14.23 -1.91
N LEU A 167 -5.05 14.98 -0.90
CA LEU A 167 -4.30 16.23 -1.08
C LEU A 167 -2.93 15.99 -1.75
N ASN A 168 -2.26 14.88 -1.42
CA ASN A 168 -1.01 14.47 -2.06
C ASN A 168 -1.20 14.09 -3.54
N ALA A 169 -2.28 13.37 -3.87
CA ALA A 169 -2.63 13.01 -5.24
C ALA A 169 -2.92 14.26 -6.08
N ALA A 170 -3.79 15.15 -5.59
CA ALA A 170 -4.13 16.42 -6.25
C ALA A 170 -2.95 17.41 -6.34
N ALA A 171 -1.98 17.34 -5.42
CA ALA A 171 -0.73 18.08 -5.49
C ALA A 171 0.31 17.45 -6.44
N GLY A 172 0.05 16.27 -7.00
CA GLY A 172 0.99 15.53 -7.86
C GLY A 172 2.18 14.93 -7.11
N LEU A 173 2.09 14.76 -5.79
CA LEU A 173 3.18 14.31 -4.92
C LEU A 173 3.28 12.78 -4.81
N THR A 174 2.21 12.07 -5.16
CA THR A 174 2.10 10.61 -5.07
C THR A 174 1.68 10.01 -6.42
N PRO A 175 2.60 9.84 -7.39
CA PRO A 175 2.27 9.34 -8.73
C PRO A 175 1.72 7.90 -8.77
N VAL A 176 1.72 7.18 -7.64
CA VAL A 176 1.15 5.83 -7.48
C VAL A 176 -0.29 5.81 -6.99
N LEU A 177 -0.87 6.97 -6.64
CA LEU A 177 -2.24 7.12 -6.15
C LEU A 177 -2.89 8.33 -6.82
N SER A 178 -3.94 8.11 -7.61
CA SER A 178 -4.82 9.16 -8.09
C SER A 178 -5.92 9.51 -7.06
N GLU A 179 -6.57 10.66 -7.23
CA GLU A 179 -7.72 11.06 -6.42
C GLU A 179 -8.87 10.03 -6.50
N SER A 180 -9.03 9.40 -7.67
CA SER A 180 -9.95 8.27 -7.86
C SER A 180 -9.54 7.03 -7.07
N ASP A 181 -8.26 6.70 -6.96
CA ASP A 181 -7.82 5.52 -6.21
C ASP A 181 -8.07 5.71 -4.70
N VAL A 182 -7.80 6.91 -4.19
CA VAL A 182 -8.04 7.25 -2.77
C VAL A 182 -9.54 7.21 -2.42
N THR A 183 -10.40 7.77 -3.28
CA THR A 183 -11.87 7.74 -3.07
C THR A 183 -12.46 6.33 -3.26
N ASN A 184 -11.92 5.53 -4.18
CA ASN A 184 -12.28 4.11 -4.35
C ASN A 184 -11.88 3.28 -3.12
N MET A 185 -10.65 3.44 -2.64
CA MET A 185 -10.10 2.74 -1.47
C MET A 185 -10.94 3.01 -0.21
N TRP A 186 -11.36 4.26 0.02
CA TRP A 186 -12.29 4.59 1.09
C TRP A 186 -13.65 3.92 0.91
N ARG A 187 -14.26 4.02 -0.29
CA ARG A 187 -15.60 3.47 -0.57
C ARG A 187 -15.66 1.96 -0.37
N GLU A 188 -14.61 1.24 -0.78
CA GLU A 188 -14.50 -0.20 -0.51
C GLU A 188 -14.40 -0.47 0.99
N TRP A 189 -13.47 0.20 1.69
CA TRP A 189 -13.30 0.03 3.13
C TRP A 189 -14.59 0.33 3.92
N GLU A 190 -15.34 1.35 3.54
CA GLU A 190 -16.61 1.70 4.19
C GLU A 190 -17.69 0.62 3.95
N SER A 191 -17.82 0.14 2.71
CA SER A 191 -18.87 -0.82 2.32
C SER A 191 -18.70 -2.24 2.91
N GLN A 192 -17.45 -2.70 3.12
CA GLN A 192 -17.18 -4.08 3.59
C GLN A 192 -16.22 -4.18 4.79
N GLY A 193 -15.71 -3.06 5.32
CA GLY A 193 -14.74 -3.00 6.42
C GLY A 193 -13.28 -3.25 6.02
N TYR A 194 -13.00 -3.40 4.72
CA TYR A 194 -11.66 -3.63 4.17
C TYR A 194 -11.56 -3.21 2.69
N PHE A 195 -10.34 -2.92 2.25
CA PHE A 195 -9.96 -2.69 0.86
C PHE A 195 -9.21 -3.92 0.32
N GLU A 196 -9.41 -4.30 -0.94
CA GLU A 196 -8.66 -5.40 -1.56
C GLU A 196 -7.66 -4.88 -2.62
N PRO A 197 -6.38 -4.60 -2.28
CA PRO A 197 -5.38 -4.16 -3.26
C PRO A 197 -5.08 -5.21 -4.33
N VAL A 198 -5.26 -6.49 -4.00
CA VAL A 198 -5.29 -7.64 -4.91
C VAL A 198 -6.33 -8.64 -4.41
N ALA A 199 -6.94 -9.40 -5.32
CA ALA A 199 -8.04 -10.31 -5.00
C ALA A 199 -7.69 -11.29 -3.86
N GLY A 200 -8.51 -11.30 -2.80
CA GLY A 200 -8.36 -12.18 -1.65
C GLY A 200 -7.40 -11.68 -0.56
N VAL A 201 -6.74 -10.53 -0.75
CA VAL A 201 -5.95 -9.85 0.29
C VAL A 201 -6.80 -8.70 0.82
N LYS A 202 -7.05 -8.69 2.14
CA LYS A 202 -7.95 -7.72 2.77
C LYS A 202 -7.16 -6.80 3.70
N TRP A 203 -7.06 -5.53 3.35
CA TRP A 203 -6.48 -4.49 4.21
C TRP A 203 -7.56 -3.78 5.00
N LYS A 204 -7.44 -3.81 6.33
CA LYS A 204 -8.26 -3.00 7.23
C LYS A 204 -7.70 -1.59 7.38
N SER A 205 -8.40 -0.75 8.13
CA SER A 205 -8.04 0.64 8.46
C SER A 205 -6.55 0.83 8.77
N LYS A 206 -5.99 0.02 9.67
CA LYS A 206 -4.57 0.05 10.02
C LYS A 206 -3.63 -0.21 8.84
N GLU A 207 -3.92 -1.22 8.03
CA GLU A 207 -3.06 -1.61 6.89
C GLU A 207 -3.12 -0.56 5.77
N ILE A 208 -4.32 0.00 5.52
CA ILE A 208 -4.51 1.14 4.62
C ILE A 208 -3.69 2.35 5.11
N VAL A 209 -3.76 2.68 6.40
CA VAL A 209 -3.00 3.77 7.01
C VAL A 209 -1.49 3.55 6.91
N ASP A 210 -1.01 2.33 7.18
CA ASP A 210 0.42 2.03 7.11
C ASP A 210 0.93 2.01 5.65
N TYR A 211 0.11 1.61 4.68
CA TYR A 211 0.39 1.81 3.26
C TYR A 211 0.45 3.30 2.87
N ILE A 212 -0.56 4.11 3.24
CA ILE A 212 -0.57 5.55 2.93
C ILE A 212 0.68 6.23 3.51
N LYS A 213 1.08 5.89 4.74
CA LYS A 213 2.32 6.41 5.36
C LYS A 213 3.59 6.05 4.60
N SER A 214 3.64 4.93 3.87
CA SER A 214 4.81 4.57 3.07
C SER A 214 5.03 5.52 1.88
N THR A 215 4.00 6.28 1.49
CA THR A 215 4.08 7.31 0.45
C THR A 215 4.59 8.67 0.96
N PHE A 216 4.85 8.82 2.27
CA PHE A 216 5.28 10.08 2.88
C PHE A 216 6.81 10.18 3.02
N HIS A 217 7.39 11.32 2.61
CA HIS A 217 8.85 11.56 2.61
C HIS A 217 9.23 13.00 2.99
#